data_AF-A0A6G1X815-F1
#
_entry.id   AF-A0A6G1X815-F1
#
_cell.length_a   1.000
_cell.length_b   1.000
_cell.length_c   1.000
_cell.angle_alpha   90.00
_cell.angle_beta   90.00
_cell.angle_gamma   90.00
#
_symmetry.space_group_name_H-M   'P 1'
#
loop_
_entity.id
_entity.type
_entity.pdbx_description
1 polymer ?
#
loop_
_entity_poly.entity_id
_entity_poly.type
_entity_poly.pdbx_seq_one_letter_code
_entity_poly.pdbx_strand_id
1 'polypeptide(L)' 'MYDIIKSDKGGITLRLRDLITAYQQEKEQWPESPNALLDFCQYKYNRGELEAEDYRKLFSKLHNEGATSAYQLH' A
#
# COMPACT_ATOMS: atom_id res chain seq x y z
N MET A 1 20.26 -14.56 10.38
CA MET A 1 20.39 -13.85 9.10
C MET A 1 19.07 -13.14 8.80
N TYR A 2 18.80 -12.07 9.55
CA TYR A 2 17.78 -11.07 9.24
C TYR A 2 18.42 -9.75 9.61
N ASP A 3 19.09 -9.16 8.63
CA ASP A 3 19.62 -7.81 8.72
C ASP A 3 18.86 -6.98 7.69
N ILE A 4 18.79 -5.65 7.91
CA ILE A 4 18.15 -4.64 7.06
C ILE A 4 16.62 -4.57 7.35
N ILE A 5 16.01 -3.61 8.08
CA ILE A 5 16.31 -2.19 8.35
C ILE A 5 15.58 -1.72 9.62
N LYS A 6 16.32 -1.21 10.62
CA LYS A 6 15.89 0.00 11.36
C LYS A 6 16.43 1.22 10.61
N SER A 7 15.71 2.34 10.69
CA SER A 7 15.97 3.70 10.13
C SER A 7 15.00 3.99 8.97
N ASP A 8 14.32 5.12 8.89
CA ASP A 8 14.72 6.46 9.30
C ASP A 8 13.47 7.36 9.42
N LYS A 9 13.45 8.27 10.40
CA LYS A 9 12.51 9.40 10.41
C LYS A 9 12.95 10.40 9.34
N GLY A 10 12.67 10.12 8.08
CA GLY A 10 12.78 11.05 6.99
C GLY A 10 11.58 10.81 6.09
N GLY A 11 10.60 11.72 6.11
CA GLY A 11 9.26 11.56 5.50
C GLY A 11 9.25 10.59 4.33
N ILE A 12 8.98 9.32 4.63
CA ILE A 12 9.08 8.24 3.66
C ILE A 12 7.82 8.40 2.83
N THR A 13 7.95 9.09 1.70
CA THR A 13 6.88 9.12 0.71
C THR A 13 6.65 7.68 0.29
N LEU A 14 5.66 7.03 0.88
CA LEU A 14 5.45 5.60 0.77
C LEU A 14 5.04 5.31 -0.67
N ARG A 15 5.95 4.71 -1.45
CA ARG A 15 5.68 4.48 -2.87
C ARG A 15 4.90 3.19 -3.03
N LEU A 16 4.18 3.06 -4.14
CA LEU A 16 3.43 1.86 -4.48
C LEU A 16 4.29 0.58 -4.38
N ARG A 17 5.56 0.67 -4.77
CA ARG A 17 6.51 -0.45 -4.68
C ARG A 17 6.74 -0.88 -3.23
N ASP A 18 6.89 0.06 -2.30
CA ASP A 18 7.02 -0.25 -0.87
C ASP A 18 5.76 -0.92 -0.33
N LEU A 19 4.58 -0.48 -0.78
CA LEU A 19 3.31 -1.10 -0.44
C LEU A 19 3.21 -2.54 -0.97
N ILE A 20 3.65 -2.79 -2.22
CA ILE A 20 3.70 -4.13 -2.82
C ILE A 20 4.66 -5.03 -2.05
N THR A 21 5.85 -4.54 -1.72
CA THR A 21 6.83 -5.29 -0.93
C THR A 21 6.30 -5.62 0.46
N ALA A 22 5.67 -4.66 1.13
CA ALA A 22 5.02 -4.90 2.42
C ALA A 22 3.89 -5.92 2.30
N TYR A 23 3.05 -5.83 1.26
CA TYR A 23 2.01 -6.83 1.00
C TYR A 23 2.60 -8.22 0.84
N GLN A 24 3.65 -8.34 0.02
CA GLN A 24 4.31 -9.61 -0.23
C GLN A 24 4.98 -10.18 1.02
N GLN A 25 5.59 -9.36 1.86
CA GLN A 25 6.19 -9.84 3.11
C GLN A 25 5.14 -10.28 4.14
N GLU A 26 3.99 -9.60 4.19
CA GLU A 26 2.96 -9.84 5.21
C GLU A 26 1.98 -10.95 4.80
N LYS A 27 1.68 -11.07 3.50
CA LYS A 27 0.76 -12.08 2.94
C LYS A 27 1.48 -13.25 2.27
N GLU A 28 2.80 -13.18 2.10
CA GLU A 28 3.62 -14.13 1.33
C GLU A 28 3.13 -14.33 -0.12
N GLN A 29 2.33 -13.39 -0.61
CA GLN A 29 1.66 -13.47 -1.91
C GLN A 29 1.82 -12.16 -2.66
N TRP A 30 1.86 -12.25 -3.98
CA TRP A 30 1.79 -11.07 -4.82
C TRP A 30 0.34 -10.56 -4.85
N PRO A 31 0.14 -9.24 -4.83
CA PRO A 31 -1.20 -8.68 -5.01
C PRO A 31 -1.72 -9.10 -6.39
N GLU A 32 -2.80 -9.88 -6.40
CA GLU A 32 -3.41 -10.39 -7.63
C GLU A 32 -4.13 -9.30 -8.42
N SER A 33 -4.42 -8.17 -7.78
CA SER A 33 -5.10 -7.03 -8.39
C SER A 33 -4.77 -5.73 -7.65
N PRO A 34 -4.91 -4.57 -8.32
CA PRO A 34 -4.79 -3.27 -7.67
C PRO A 34 -5.77 -3.09 -6.49
N ASN A 35 -6.91 -3.79 -6.50
CA ASN A 35 -7.84 -3.82 -5.36
C ASN A 35 -7.24 -4.46 -4.11
N ALA A 36 -6.45 -5.53 -4.25
CA ALA A 36 -5.78 -6.15 -3.11
C ALA A 36 -4.78 -5.18 -2.47
N LEU A 37 -4.08 -4.39 -3.29
CA LEU A 37 -3.22 -3.31 -2.81
C LEU A 37 -4.02 -2.19 -2.14
N LEU A 38 -5.17 -1.84 -2.70
CA LEU A 38 -6.02 -0.78 -2.16
C LEU A 38 -6.59 -1.15 -0.78
N ASP A 39 -7.05 -2.40 -0.63
CA ASP A 39 -7.52 -2.98 0.64
C ASP A 39 -6.40 -2.97 1.69
N PHE A 40 -5.21 -3.41 1.30
CA PHE A 40 -4.04 -3.40 2.18
C PHE A 40 -3.57 -1.98 2.56
N CYS A 41 -3.64 -1.04 1.63
CA CYS A 41 -3.35 0.37 1.88
C CYS A 41 -4.33 0.96 2.91
N GLN A 42 -5.63 0.68 2.75
CA GLN A 42 -6.65 1.08 3.73
C GLN A 42 -6.44 0.42 5.09
N TYR A 43 -6.07 -0.86 5.11
CA TYR A 43 -5.75 -1.58 6.34
C TYR A 43 -4.61 -0.90 7.12
N LYS A 44 -3.51 -0.55 6.46
CA LYS A 44 -2.39 0.17 7.09
C LYS A 44 -2.77 1.58 7.55
N TYR A 45 -3.57 2.30 6.76
CA TYR A 45 -4.10 3.61 7.15
C TYR A 45 -4.97 3.53 8.42
N ASN A 46 -5.89 2.57 8.48
CA ASN A 46 -6.76 2.36 9.65
C ASN A 46 -5.98 2.00 10.92
N ARG A 47 -4.80 1.39 10.79
CA ARG A 47 -3.89 1.08 11.90
C ARG A 47 -3.00 2.26 12.31
N GLY A 48 -3.05 3.39 11.58
CA GLY A 48 -2.16 4.53 11.79
C GLY A 48 -0.72 4.26 11.34
N GLU A 49 -0.48 3.20 10.57
CA GLU A 49 0.83 2.88 10.00
C GLU A 49 1.12 3.67 8.71
N LEU A 50 0.11 4.37 8.18
CA LEU A 50 0.18 5.10 6.92
C LEU A 50 -0.44 6.48 7.10
N GLU A 51 0.28 7.53 6.71
CA GLU A 51 -0.20 8.91 6.82
C GLU A 51 -1.25 9.22 5.75
N ALA A 52 -2.19 10.14 6.06
CA ALA A 52 -3.26 10.50 5.13
C ALA A 52 -2.75 11.04 3.78
N GLU A 53 -1.56 11.68 3.77
CA GLU A 53 -0.96 12.21 2.56
C GLU A 53 -0.41 11.10 1.65
N ASP A 54 0.27 10.10 2.22
CA ASP A 54 0.72 8.91 1.49
C ASP A 54 -0.45 8.08 1.01
N TYR A 55 -1.50 7.95 1.83
CA TYR A 55 -2.72 7.23 1.47
C TYR A 55 -3.33 7.84 0.21
N ARG A 56 -3.49 9.16 0.16
CA ARG A 56 -4.05 9.85 -1.02
C ARG A 56 -3.17 9.67 -2.26
N LYS A 57 -1.85 9.74 -2.12
CA LYS A 57 -0.90 9.53 -3.24
C LYS A 57 -1.00 8.10 -3.78
N LEU A 58 -1.04 7.11 -2.90
CA LEU A 58 -1.19 5.70 -3.25
C LEU A 58 -2.55 5.40 -3.87
N PHE A 59 -3.62 5.93 -3.27
CA PHE A 59 -4.98 5.79 -3.77
C PHE A 59 -5.12 6.35 -5.19
N SER A 60 -4.63 7.57 -5.43
CA SER A 60 -4.66 8.17 -6.77
C SER A 60 -3.82 7.38 -7.78
N LYS A 61 -2.68 6.79 -7.38
CA LYS A 61 -1.88 5.94 -8.27
C LYS A 61 -2.58 4.63 -8.60
N LEU A 62 -3.07 3.92 -7.58
CA LEU A 62 -3.83 2.68 -7.74
C LEU A 62 -5.05 2.92 -8.62
N HIS A 63 -5.79 4.01 -8.39
CA HIS A 63 -6.94 4.38 -9.20
C HIS A 63 -6.57 4.66 -10.67
N ASN A 64 -5.45 5.36 -10.93
CA ASN A 64 -4.95 5.58 -12.29
C ASN A 64 -4.45 4.30 -12.98
N GLU A 65 -3.92 3.33 -12.23
CA GLU A 65 -3.52 2.01 -12.76
C GLU A 65 -4.70 1.06 -13.01
N GLY A 66 -5.93 1.53 -12.85
CA GLY A 66 -7.13 0.74 -13.10
C GLY A 66 -7.61 -0.03 -11.87
N ALA A 67 -7.18 0.34 -10.64
CA ALA A 67 -7.87 -0.09 -9.43
C ALA A 67 -9.30 0.43 -9.46
N THR A 68 -10.17 -0.42 -9.97
CA THR A 68 -11.60 -0.24 -9.87
C THR A 68 -11.96 -0.79 -8.51
N SER A 69 -11.99 0.09 -7.49
CA SER A 69 -12.59 -0.25 -6.20
C SER A 69 -13.82 -1.10 -6.50
N ALA A 70 -13.90 -2.30 -5.93
CA ALA A 70 -14.97 -3.27 -6.21
C ALA A 70 -16.39 -2.69 -6.00
N TYR A 71 -16.47 -1.47 -5.50
CA TYR A 71 -17.63 -0.62 -5.34
C TYR A 71 -18.17 0.07 -6.62
N GLN A 72 -17.49 0.04 -7.78
CA GLN A 72 -17.94 0.77 -8.98
C GLN A 72 -18.51 -0.11 -10.11
N LEU A 73 -19.11 -1.25 -9.75
CA LEU A 73 -19.99 -2.01 -10.64
C LEU A 73 -21.35 -2.17 -9.95
N HIS A 74 -22.12 -1.08 -9.91
CA HIS A 74 -23.58 -1.15 -9.76
C HIS A 74 -24.24 -0.14 -10.68
#